data_AF-A0A2W2B7V8-F1
#
_entry.id   AF-A0A2W2B7V8-F1
#
_cell.length_a   1.000
_cell.length_b   1.000
_cell.length_c   1.000
_cell.angle_alpha   90.00
_cell.angle_beta   90.00
_cell.angle_gamma   90.00
#
_symmetry.space_group_name_H-M   'P 1'
#
loop_
_entity.id
_entity.type
_entity.pdbx_description
1 polymer ?
#
loop_
_entity_poly.entity_id
_entity_poly.type
_entity_poly.pdbx_seq_one_letter_code
_entity_poly.pdbx_strand_id
1 'polypeptide(L)'
;MTDETFDKVTMFGADWCRDCRRSKALLDRLGVDYEYVDVEADLSAADRAEAISGRKNIPVVVLPNGKHFVEPSDVELQGELEASGAL
;
A
#
# COMPACT_ATOMS: atom_id res chain seq x y z
N MET A 1 9.86 9.11 -13.36
CA MET A 1 10.37 7.95 -12.62
C MET A 1 10.84 8.49 -11.29
N THR A 2 9.98 8.43 -10.28
CA THR A 2 10.33 8.82 -8.92
C THR A 2 11.25 7.73 -8.37
N ASP A 3 12.49 8.07 -8.05
CA ASP A 3 13.46 7.20 -7.34
C ASP A 3 13.03 7.03 -5.86
N GLU A 4 11.75 6.73 -5.62
CA GLU A 4 11.31 6.35 -4.27
C GLU A 4 11.78 4.94 -3.99
N THR A 5 12.63 4.82 -2.97
CA THR A 5 13.06 3.54 -2.41
C THR A 5 12.12 3.20 -1.26
N PHE A 6 11.56 1.99 -1.28
CA PHE A 6 10.65 1.50 -0.24
C PHE A 6 11.41 0.53 0.65
N ASP A 7 11.81 0.95 1.85
CA ASP A 7 12.55 0.09 2.78
C ASP A 7 11.65 -0.93 3.49
N LYS A 8 10.34 -0.68 3.49
CA LYS A 8 9.30 -1.54 4.05
C LYS A 8 8.00 -1.43 3.24
N VAL A 9 6.99 -2.22 3.58
CA VAL A 9 5.68 -2.14 2.94
C VAL A 9 5.11 -0.72 3.14
N THR A 10 4.60 -0.10 2.10
CA THR A 10 3.98 1.23 2.16
C THR A 10 2.57 1.14 1.62
N MET A 11 1.60 1.65 2.37
CA MET A 11 0.20 1.66 1.98
C MET A 11 -0.30 3.10 1.92
N PHE A 12 -0.67 3.55 0.72
CA PHE A 12 -1.40 4.79 0.51
C PHE A 12 -2.90 4.52 0.67
N GLY A 13 -3.57 5.29 1.52
CA GLY A 13 -4.99 5.09 1.81
C GLY A 13 -5.65 6.31 2.44
N ALA A 14 -6.94 6.18 2.73
CA ALA A 14 -7.72 7.19 3.44
C ALA A 14 -8.70 6.50 4.40
N ASP A 15 -9.07 7.18 5.49
CA ASP A 15 -9.91 6.59 6.52
C ASP A 15 -11.36 6.36 6.06
N TRP A 16 -11.86 7.08 5.05
CA TRP A 16 -13.20 6.84 4.49
C TRP A 16 -13.26 5.61 3.57
N CYS A 17 -12.11 5.13 3.07
CA CYS A 17 -12.00 4.09 2.06
C CYS A 17 -12.14 2.70 2.69
N ARG A 18 -13.20 1.97 2.31
CA ARG A 18 -13.51 0.63 2.86
C ARG A 18 -12.40 -0.38 2.56
N ASP A 19 -11.87 -0.40 1.35
CA ASP A 19 -10.81 -1.32 0.95
C ASP A 19 -9.48 -0.98 1.65
N CYS A 20 -9.24 0.30 1.92
CA CYS A 20 -8.08 0.75 2.67
C CYS A 20 -8.12 0.20 4.10
N ARG A 21 -9.26 0.34 4.80
CA ARG A 21 -9.43 -0.26 6.13
C ARG A 21 -9.26 -1.78 6.11
N ARG A 22 -9.72 -2.47 5.05
CA ARG A 22 -9.56 -3.93 4.89
C ARG A 22 -8.09 -4.31 4.78
N SER A 23 -7.37 -3.73 3.82
CA SER A 23 -5.94 -4.03 3.62
C SER A 23 -5.12 -3.66 4.86
N LYS A 24 -5.41 -2.52 5.51
CA LYS A 24 -4.78 -2.13 6.76
C LYS A 24 -4.98 -3.17 7.86
N ALA A 25 -6.23 -3.62 8.07
CA ALA A 25 -6.54 -4.64 9.08
C ALA A 25 -5.88 -5.99 8.79
N LEU A 26 -5.65 -6.33 7.53
CA LEU A 26 -4.88 -7.53 7.16
C LEU A 26 -3.41 -7.36 7.55
N LEU A 27 -2.78 -6.24 7.17
CA LEU A 27 -1.38 -5.94 7.52
C LEU A 27 -1.17 -5.95 9.05
N ASP A 28 -2.07 -5.31 9.79
CA ASP A 28 -2.07 -5.29 11.25
C ASP A 28 -2.19 -6.70 11.85
N ARG A 29 -3.08 -7.54 11.30
CA ARG A 29 -3.29 -8.92 11.77
C ARG A 29 -2.08 -9.81 11.53
N LEU A 30 -1.40 -9.62 10.40
CA LEU A 30 -0.22 -10.37 10.02
C LEU A 30 1.05 -9.87 10.72
N GLY A 31 1.00 -8.71 11.38
CA GLY A 31 2.15 -8.13 12.07
C GLY A 31 3.21 -7.58 11.12
N VAL A 32 2.83 -7.22 9.90
CA VAL A 32 3.72 -6.64 8.89
C VAL A 32 4.22 -5.29 9.39
N ASP A 33 5.52 -4.99 9.26
CA ASP A 33 6.01 -3.63 9.40
C ASP A 33 5.68 -2.85 8.13
N TYR A 34 4.77 -1.89 8.24
CA TYR A 34 4.38 -1.04 7.12
C TYR A 34 4.30 0.44 7.51
N GLU A 35 4.45 1.29 6.51
CA GLU A 35 4.11 2.71 6.58
C GLU A 35 2.70 2.93 6.02
N TYR A 36 1.86 3.65 6.75
CA TYR A 36 0.56 4.10 6.25
C TYR A 36 0.65 5.58 5.88
N VAL A 37 0.41 5.89 4.60
CA VAL A 37 0.40 7.25 4.07
C VAL A 37 -1.04 7.66 3.82
N ASP A 38 -1.54 8.59 4.64
CA ASP A 38 -2.88 9.15 4.49
C ASP A 38 -2.92 10.20 3.38
N VAL A 39 -3.64 9.89 2.29
CA VAL A 39 -3.77 10.78 1.13
C VAL A 39 -4.63 12.01 1.39
N GLU A 40 -5.39 12.05 2.49
CA GLU A 40 -6.15 13.24 2.90
C GLU A 40 -5.29 14.21 3.71
N ALA A 41 -4.33 13.67 4.46
CA ALA A 41 -3.44 14.47 5.30
C ALA A 41 -2.25 15.05 4.52
N ASP A 42 -1.74 14.30 3.53
CA ASP A 42 -0.63 14.71 2.67
C ASP A 42 -1.14 15.00 1.24
N LEU A 43 -1.15 16.29 0.89
CA LEU A 43 -1.58 16.76 -0.43
C LEU A 43 -0.73 16.19 -1.59
N SER A 44 0.50 15.74 -1.33
CA SER A 44 1.38 15.12 -2.33
C SER A 44 1.21 13.60 -2.41
N ALA A 45 0.62 12.96 -1.40
CA ALA A 45 0.51 11.50 -1.34
C ALA A 45 -0.44 10.93 -2.39
N ALA A 46 -1.51 11.64 -2.74
CA ALA A 46 -2.40 11.24 -3.83
C ALA A 46 -1.67 11.21 -5.18
N ASP A 47 -0.90 12.26 -5.48
CA ASP A 47 -0.09 12.35 -6.70
C ASP A 47 1.00 11.26 -6.74
N ARG A 48 1.62 10.95 -5.59
CA ARG A 48 2.58 9.85 -5.46
C ARG A 48 1.93 8.49 -5.73
N ALA A 49 0.79 8.21 -5.11
CA ALA A 49 0.04 6.98 -5.34
C ALA A 49 -0.38 6.82 -6.80
N GLU A 50 -0.82 7.91 -7.45
CA GLU A 50 -1.14 7.93 -8.88
C GLU A 50 0.09 7.73 -9.76
N ALA A 51 1.23 8.35 -9.43
CA ALA A 51 2.47 8.18 -10.17
C ALA A 51 3.01 6.74 -10.10
N ILE A 52 2.83 6.06 -8.96
CA ILE A 52 3.23 4.65 -8.76
C ILE A 52 2.31 3.71 -9.53
N SER A 53 0.99 3.88 -9.37
CA SER A 53 0.00 2.92 -9.83
C SER A 53 -0.56 3.19 -11.23
N GLY A 54 -0.38 4.41 -11.74
CA GLY A 54 -1.06 4.91 -12.93
C GLY A 54 -2.58 5.05 -12.77
N ARG A 55 -3.09 5.02 -11.53
CA ARG A 55 -4.53 5.04 -11.19
C ARG A 55 -4.78 5.95 -10.00
N LYS A 56 -6.01 6.45 -9.87
CA LYS A 56 -6.46 7.27 -8.72
C LYS A 56 -7.13 6.45 -7.61
N ASN A 57 -7.09 5.13 -7.74
CA ASN A 57 -7.73 4.21 -6.82
C ASN A 57 -6.85 3.99 -5.59
N ILE A 58 -7.47 3.88 -4.43
CA ILE A 58 -6.82 3.50 -3.17
C ILE A 58 -7.56 2.30 -2.57
N PRO A 59 -6.87 1.39 -1.85
CA PRO A 59 -5.48 1.50 -1.42
C PRO A 59 -4.47 1.18 -2.52
N VAL A 60 -3.31 1.87 -2.49
CA VAL A 60 -2.11 1.46 -3.23
C VAL A 60 -1.12 0.88 -2.23
N VAL A 61 -0.74 -0.37 -2.39
CA VAL A 61 0.24 -1.04 -1.52
C VAL A 61 1.51 -1.28 -2.32
N VAL A 62 2.66 -0.87 -1.78
CA VAL A 62 3.98 -1.04 -2.38
C VAL A 62 4.83 -1.89 -1.45
N LEU A 63 5.46 -2.91 -2.01
CA LEU A 63 6.38 -3.81 -1.30
C LEU A 63 7.82 -3.25 -1.35
N PRO A 64 8.74 -3.73 -0.50
CA PRO A 64 10.11 -3.23 -0.46
C PRO A 64 10.88 -3.41 -1.77
N ASN A 65 10.49 -4.39 -2.58
CA ASN A 65 11.07 -4.64 -3.90
C ASN A 65 10.50 -3.71 -5.01
N GLY A 66 9.66 -2.74 -4.66
CA GLY A 66 9.01 -1.79 -5.58
C GLY A 66 7.77 -2.33 -6.31
N LYS A 67 7.40 -3.60 -6.10
CA LYS A 67 6.15 -4.14 -6.64
C LYS A 67 4.97 -3.48 -5.95
N HIS A 68 3.94 -3.09 -6.72
CA HIS A 68 2.76 -2.42 -6.19
C HIS A 68 1.46 -3.10 -6.59
N PHE A 69 0.41 -2.83 -5.82
CA PHE A 69 -0.94 -3.35 -6.00
C PHE A 69 -1.96 -2.24 -5.77
N VAL A 70 -3.09 -2.31 -6.47
CA VAL A 70 -4.17 -1.34 -6.39
C VAL A 70 -5.44 -2.08 -6.01
N GLU A 71 -6.07 -1.66 -4.91
CA GLU A 71 -7.27 -2.30 -4.35
C GLU A 71 -7.15 -3.84 -4.18
N PRO A 72 -6.01 -4.38 -3.68
CA PRO A 72 -5.81 -5.82 -3.65
C PRO A 72 -6.82 -6.54 -2.75
N SER A 73 -7.16 -7.76 -3.14
CA SER A 73 -7.88 -8.68 -2.23
C SER A 73 -6.97 -9.15 -1.11
N ASP A 74 -7.55 -9.64 0.00
CA ASP A 74 -6.75 -10.13 1.12
C ASP A 74 -5.88 -11.33 0.74
N VAL A 75 -6.41 -12.22 -0.12
CA VAL A 75 -5.69 -13.40 -0.60
C VAL A 75 -4.50 -13.00 -1.47
N GLU A 76 -4.70 -12.01 -2.36
CA GLU A 76 -3.64 -11.49 -3.22
C GLU A 76 -2.55 -10.80 -2.39
N LEU A 77 -2.94 -9.87 -1.51
CA LEU A 77 -1.99 -9.14 -0.69
C LEU A 77 -1.19 -10.07 0.22
N GLN A 78 -1.86 -11.02 0.91
CA GLN A 78 -1.17 -11.97 1.76
C GLN A 78 -0.18 -12.84 0.97
N GLY A 79 -0.59 -13.43 -0.16
CA GLY A 79 0.29 -14.29 -0.96
C GLY A 79 1.54 -13.56 -1.47
N GLU A 80 1.41 -12.26 -1.75
CA GLU A 80 2.52 -11.43 -2.23
C GLU A 80 3.46 -11.01 -1.10
N LEU A 81 2.93 -10.76 0.10
CA LEU A 81 3.74 -10.54 1.30
C LEU A 81 4.57 -11.79 1.64
N GLU A 82 3.97 -12.98 1.53
CA GLU A 82 4.67 -14.27 1.73
C GLU A 82 5.75 -14.47 0.67
N ALA A 83 5.43 -14.26 -0.61
CA ALA A 83 6.37 -14.44 -1.72
C ALA A 83 7.54 -13.44 -1.70
N SER A 84 7.33 -12.24 -1.14
CA SER A 84 8.34 -11.19 -1.05
C SER A 84 9.19 -11.24 0.23
N GLY A 85 8.84 -12.09 1.20
CA GLY A 85 9.51 -12.16 2.50
C GLY A 85 9.24 -10.96 3.40
N ALA A 86 8.10 -10.29 3.20
CA ALA A 86 7.66 -9.14 3.99
C ALA A 86 6.75 -9.54 5.19
N LEU A 87 6.73 -10.84 5.54
CA LEU A 87 6.07 -11.44 6.70
C LEU A 87 7.08 -12.02 7.67
#